data_AF-A0A1Y4GAT6-F1
#
_entry.id   AF-A0A1Y4GAT6-F1
#
_cell.length_a   1.000
_cell.length_b   1.000
_cell.length_c   1.000
_cell.angle_alpha   90.00
_cell.angle_beta   90.00
_cell.angle_gamma   90.00
#
_symmetry.space_group_name_H-M   'P 1'
#
loop_
_entity.id
_entity.type
_entity.pdbx_description
1 polymer ?
#
loop_
_entity_poly.entity_id
_entity_poly.type
_entity_poly.pdbx_seq_one_letter_code
_entity_poly.pdbx_strand_id
1 'polypeptide(L)'
;MLHSVKISRAACQGCVNCIRVCPTEAIRIVDGEISIMEELCIDCGECLRSCHRQALGIEEDDWNSVKEAECVPLVTDPVFFSQFSHYTDPPMLEAVLLSMGLTPLIDEIEEAFDLAAAATAQMIARTARSSLPLISCYCPSALRLIQARFPELLSRVVPVCSPLEIAADLWKMRTSSSVPVTLLAPCSSKISMVREPLGREHSPLDAAVTVRRVARSIMASNVSASHDHPRKERASRWVQWARRGGESKHIQAFSDKKLTMLAVSGMRNTIDVLQELELGRLRSVDFIECRTCDTGCVGGVGTADSRFLASLRLNSIQTDWNITPQNLRRAEELNAMDFWATTKEYSPRPRLPLSNNVAEAMVKLQQMKEIYSGLPHIDCGSCGRPSCQAMAEEIVRGHGSVTDCIFKLREGIASLANKIVVLSESQPQTLKRRSGTK
;
A
#
# COMPACT_ATOMS: atom_id res chain seq x y z
N MET A 1 4.09 15.20 -4.43
CA MET A 1 2.79 14.55 -4.19
C MET A 1 3.03 13.38 -3.26
N LEU A 2 2.26 13.30 -2.16
CA LEU A 2 2.44 12.31 -1.10
C LEU A 2 1.86 10.92 -1.43
N HIS A 3 1.19 10.80 -2.59
CA HIS A 3 0.61 9.54 -3.05
C HIS A 3 0.67 9.39 -4.58
N SER A 4 0.58 8.16 -5.07
CA SER A 4 0.64 7.84 -6.52
C SER A 4 -0.74 7.55 -7.10
N VAL A 5 -1.82 7.99 -6.46
CA VAL A 5 -3.19 7.84 -6.96
C VAL A 5 -3.55 9.01 -7.88
N LYS A 6 -3.73 8.72 -9.17
CA LYS A 6 -4.17 9.68 -10.19
C LYS A 6 -5.70 9.73 -10.25
N ILE A 7 -6.27 10.94 -10.30
CA ILE A 7 -7.72 11.15 -10.42
C ILE A 7 -8.05 11.79 -11.78
N SER A 8 -8.85 11.10 -12.59
CA SER A 8 -9.47 11.65 -13.79
C SER A 8 -10.84 12.24 -13.43
N ARG A 9 -10.87 13.56 -13.24
CA ARG A 9 -12.10 14.29 -12.88
C ARG A 9 -13.21 14.11 -13.92
N ALA A 10 -12.86 14.12 -15.21
CA ALA A 10 -13.82 13.92 -16.30
C ALA A 10 -14.48 12.53 -16.31
N ALA A 11 -13.78 11.49 -15.84
CA ALA A 11 -14.32 10.14 -15.77
C ALA A 11 -15.09 9.85 -14.46
N CYS A 12 -14.85 10.65 -13.42
CA CYS A 12 -15.49 10.48 -12.11
C CYS A 12 -16.94 10.98 -12.14
N GLN A 13 -17.83 10.27 -11.44
CA GLN A 13 -19.23 10.67 -11.24
C GLN A 13 -19.64 10.67 -9.76
N GLY A 14 -18.68 10.64 -8.83
CA GLY A 14 -18.98 10.68 -7.40
C GLY A 14 -19.75 9.46 -6.87
N CYS A 15 -19.62 8.28 -7.48
CA CYS A 15 -20.40 7.07 -7.13
C CYS A 15 -20.09 6.42 -5.77
N VAL A 16 -19.27 7.05 -4.91
CA VAL A 16 -18.92 6.64 -3.53
C VAL A 16 -18.29 5.25 -3.31
N ASN A 17 -18.13 4.42 -4.33
CA ASN A 17 -17.55 3.07 -4.18
C ASN A 17 -16.11 3.07 -3.62
N CYS A 18 -15.28 4.02 -4.07
CA CYS A 18 -13.90 4.16 -3.61
C CYS A 18 -13.81 4.47 -2.11
N ILE A 19 -14.78 5.22 -1.58
CA ILE A 19 -14.86 5.56 -0.16
C ILE A 19 -15.02 4.28 0.68
N ARG A 20 -15.93 3.39 0.28
CA ARG A 20 -16.29 2.18 1.04
C ARG A 20 -15.16 1.15 1.15
N VAL A 21 -14.23 1.15 0.20
CA VAL A 21 -13.12 0.19 0.17
C VAL A 21 -11.82 0.74 0.77
N CYS A 22 -11.76 2.03 1.12
CA CYS A 22 -10.56 2.63 1.65
C CYS A 22 -10.34 2.20 3.13
N PRO A 23 -9.26 1.45 3.44
CA PRO A 23 -9.07 0.84 4.77
C PRO A 23 -8.71 1.83 5.87
N THR A 24 -8.30 3.03 5.49
CA THR A 24 -7.90 4.13 6.38
C THR A 24 -8.86 5.31 6.29
N GLU A 25 -9.98 5.16 5.58
CA GLU A 25 -11.00 6.21 5.43
C GLU A 25 -10.42 7.51 4.82
N ALA A 26 -9.44 7.41 3.93
CA ALA A 26 -8.73 8.56 3.35
C ALA A 26 -9.51 9.32 2.27
N ILE A 27 -10.60 8.75 1.75
CA ILE A 27 -11.31 9.31 0.59
C ILE A 27 -12.58 10.04 1.04
N ARG A 28 -12.82 11.22 0.46
CA ARG A 28 -14.06 12.00 0.55
C ARG A 28 -14.60 12.26 -0.85
N ILE A 29 -15.91 12.43 -0.96
CA ILE A 29 -16.55 13.00 -2.15
C ILE A 29 -17.31 14.25 -1.70
N VAL A 30 -16.83 15.40 -2.14
CA VAL A 30 -17.39 16.71 -1.81
C VAL A 30 -17.73 17.39 -3.13
N ASP A 31 -18.95 17.92 -3.26
CA ASP A 31 -19.45 18.54 -4.49
C ASP A 31 -19.30 17.66 -5.76
N GLY A 32 -19.41 16.34 -5.58
CA GLY A 32 -19.26 15.35 -6.65
C GLY A 32 -17.81 15.03 -7.03
N GLU A 33 -16.83 15.69 -6.42
CA GLU A 33 -15.40 15.51 -6.68
C GLU A 33 -14.72 14.65 -5.61
N ILE A 34 -13.78 13.82 -6.04
CA ILE A 34 -12.97 12.99 -5.13
C ILE A 34 -11.88 13.87 -4.50
N SER A 35 -11.79 13.81 -3.18
CA SER A 35 -10.66 14.34 -2.40
C SER A 35 -10.01 13.20 -1.62
N ILE A 36 -8.67 13.19 -1.55
CA ILE A 36 -7.88 12.20 -0.83
C ILE A 36 -7.09 12.94 0.26
N MET A 37 -7.30 12.53 1.51
CA MET A 37 -6.51 12.98 2.65
C MET A 37 -5.15 12.29 2.60
N GLU A 38 -4.11 13.05 2.24
CA GLU A 38 -2.77 12.52 1.99
C GLU A 38 -2.18 11.83 3.23
N GLU A 39 -2.49 12.33 4.42
CA GLU A 39 -2.00 11.79 5.71
C GLU A 39 -2.55 10.41 6.03
N LEU A 40 -3.72 10.07 5.48
CA LEU A 40 -4.40 8.78 5.72
C LEU A 40 -4.17 7.80 4.58
N CYS A 41 -3.80 8.27 3.39
CA CYS A 41 -3.60 7.40 2.24
C CYS A 41 -2.36 6.52 2.44
N ILE A 42 -2.55 5.20 2.31
CA ILE A 42 -1.46 4.20 2.38
C ILE A 42 -1.03 3.68 1.00
N ASP A 43 -1.52 4.29 -0.07
CA ASP A 43 -1.24 3.92 -1.47
C ASP A 43 -1.52 2.45 -1.82
N CYS A 44 -2.46 1.80 -1.13
CA CYS A 44 -2.75 0.37 -1.34
C CYS A 44 -3.45 0.08 -2.68
N GLY A 45 -4.12 1.07 -3.28
CA GLY A 45 -4.78 0.92 -4.56
C GLY A 45 -6.17 0.25 -4.53
N GLU A 46 -6.75 -0.04 -3.37
CA GLU A 46 -8.10 -0.64 -3.28
C GLU A 46 -9.18 0.23 -3.96
N CYS A 47 -9.03 1.55 -3.88
CA CYS A 47 -9.90 2.49 -4.57
C CYS A 47 -9.81 2.37 -6.11
N LEU A 48 -8.62 2.10 -6.67
CA LEU A 48 -8.43 1.85 -8.10
C LEU A 48 -9.16 0.56 -8.51
N ARG A 49 -9.07 -0.50 -7.70
CA ARG A 49 -9.75 -1.79 -7.98
C ARG A 49 -11.26 -1.67 -8.04
N SER A 50 -11.85 -0.88 -7.14
CA SER A 50 -13.30 -0.69 -7.04
C SER A 50 -13.87 0.29 -8.07
N CYS A 51 -13.02 1.02 -8.78
CA CYS A 51 -13.45 2.07 -9.71
C CYS A 51 -13.86 1.49 -11.07
N HIS A 52 -15.15 1.18 -11.23
CA HIS A 52 -15.73 0.68 -12.49
C HIS A 52 -15.56 1.63 -13.68
N ARG A 53 -15.36 2.93 -13.42
CA ARG A 53 -15.17 3.97 -14.44
C ARG A 53 -13.71 4.22 -14.81
N GLN A 54 -12.77 3.55 -14.13
CA GLN A 54 -11.34 3.77 -14.30
C GLN A 54 -10.93 5.25 -14.13
N ALA A 55 -11.68 5.97 -13.29
CA ALA A 55 -11.40 7.36 -12.94
C ALA A 55 -10.22 7.48 -11.98
N LEU A 56 -9.89 6.41 -11.27
CA LEU A 56 -8.71 6.31 -10.41
C LEU A 56 -7.67 5.43 -11.06
N GLY A 57 -6.44 5.93 -11.16
CA GLY A 57 -5.30 5.24 -11.76
C GLY A 57 -4.03 5.41 -10.94
N ILE A 58 -2.93 4.89 -11.48
CA ILE A 58 -1.61 5.06 -10.90
C ILE A 58 -0.92 6.21 -11.63
N GLU A 59 -0.39 7.17 -10.87
CA GLU A 59 0.55 8.16 -11.36
C GLU A 59 1.95 7.54 -11.32
N GLU A 60 2.51 7.30 -12.50
CA GLU A 60 3.81 6.67 -12.73
C GLU A 60 4.62 7.56 -13.69
N ASP A 61 5.93 7.35 -13.75
CA ASP A 61 6.78 8.07 -14.70
C ASP A 61 6.49 7.65 -16.14
N ASP A 62 6.76 8.51 -17.12
CA ASP A 62 6.45 8.22 -18.50
C ASP A 62 7.38 7.16 -19.08
N TRP A 63 6.85 5.96 -19.30
CA TRP A 63 7.60 4.84 -19.84
C TRP A 63 8.23 5.10 -21.21
N ASN A 64 7.60 5.93 -22.05
CA ASN A 64 8.19 6.24 -23.36
C ASN A 64 9.45 7.10 -23.20
N SER A 65 9.41 8.13 -22.35
CA SER A 65 10.59 8.92 -22.00
C SER A 65 11.69 8.06 -21.36
N VAL A 66 11.32 7.11 -20.49
CA VAL A 66 12.29 6.22 -19.83
C VAL A 66 12.98 5.29 -20.82
N LYS A 67 12.23 4.62 -21.71
CA LYS A 67 12.79 3.62 -22.65
C LYS A 67 13.63 4.24 -23.77
N GLU A 68 13.48 5.54 -24.03
CA GLU A 68 14.25 6.27 -25.04
C GLU A 68 15.64 6.70 -24.53
N ALA A 69 15.88 6.61 -23.23
CA ALA A 69 17.19 6.90 -22.65
C ALA A 69 18.24 5.84 -23.05
N GLU A 70 19.49 6.28 -23.19
CA GLU A 70 20.62 5.41 -23.49
C GLU A 70 20.98 4.57 -22.26
N CYS A 71 20.85 3.25 -22.37
CA CYS A 71 21.08 2.27 -21.28
C CYS A 71 20.17 2.51 -20.05
N VAL A 72 19.09 1.73 -19.95
CA VAL A 72 18.11 1.89 -18.85
C VAL A 72 18.33 0.81 -17.78
N PRO A 73 19.02 1.10 -16.67
CA PRO A 73 19.14 0.17 -15.56
C PRO A 73 17.78 -0.03 -14.86
N LEU A 74 17.37 -1.29 -14.73
CA LEU A 74 16.08 -1.67 -14.16
C LEU A 74 16.26 -2.47 -12.87
N VAL A 75 15.71 -1.94 -11.78
CA VAL A 75 15.39 -2.77 -10.61
C VAL A 75 14.01 -3.37 -10.84
N THR A 76 13.96 -4.67 -11.07
CA THR A 76 12.70 -5.38 -11.27
C THR A 76 12.17 -5.91 -9.95
N ASP A 77 10.92 -5.58 -9.60
CA ASP A 77 10.27 -6.30 -8.51
C ASP A 77 10.13 -7.80 -8.85
N PRO A 78 10.33 -8.72 -7.88
CA PRO A 78 10.15 -10.17 -8.05
C PRO A 78 8.88 -10.57 -8.81
N VAL A 79 7.79 -9.82 -8.63
CA VAL A 79 6.51 -10.07 -9.30
C VAL A 79 6.64 -10.10 -10.81
N PHE A 80 7.52 -9.30 -11.41
CA PHE A 80 7.72 -9.19 -12.86
C PHE A 80 7.90 -10.56 -13.53
N PHE A 81 8.68 -11.45 -12.91
CA PHE A 81 9.02 -12.78 -13.47
C PHE A 81 7.88 -13.79 -13.46
N SER A 82 6.72 -13.42 -12.93
CA SER A 82 5.52 -14.26 -12.91
C SER A 82 4.38 -13.74 -13.79
N GLN A 83 4.59 -12.62 -14.49
CA GLN A 83 3.52 -11.90 -15.21
C GLN A 83 3.27 -12.36 -16.65
N PHE A 84 4.01 -13.36 -17.12
CA PHE A 84 3.98 -13.76 -18.52
C PHE A 84 3.63 -15.24 -18.64
N SER A 85 2.73 -15.56 -19.56
CA SER A 85 2.35 -16.95 -19.89
C SER A 85 3.41 -17.68 -20.72
N HIS A 86 4.14 -16.94 -21.57
CA HIS A 86 5.07 -17.50 -22.56
C HIS A 86 6.52 -17.61 -22.06
N TYR A 87 6.83 -16.97 -20.93
CA TYR A 87 8.17 -16.99 -20.35
C TYR A 87 8.15 -17.79 -19.06
N THR A 88 8.96 -18.85 -19.01
CA THR A 88 8.91 -19.87 -17.95
C THR A 88 9.99 -19.70 -16.90
N ASP A 89 11.04 -18.92 -17.17
CA ASP A 89 12.15 -18.70 -16.25
C ASP A 89 12.69 -17.25 -16.27
N PRO A 90 13.35 -16.79 -15.18
CA PRO A 90 13.94 -15.46 -15.12
C PRO A 90 15.01 -15.15 -16.19
N PRO A 91 15.96 -16.05 -16.51
CA PRO A 91 16.97 -15.80 -17.54
C PRO A 91 16.38 -15.47 -18.92
N MET A 92 15.25 -16.09 -19.30
CA MET A 92 14.58 -15.78 -20.55
C MET A 92 14.05 -14.35 -20.57
N LEU A 93 13.46 -13.88 -19.47
CA LEU A 93 12.98 -12.50 -19.34
C LEU A 93 14.12 -11.49 -19.27
N GLU A 94 15.23 -11.85 -18.64
CA GLU A 94 16.48 -11.06 -18.64
C GLU A 94 16.97 -10.83 -20.08
N ALA A 95 17.05 -11.88 -20.90
CA ALA A 95 17.44 -11.78 -22.30
C ALA A 95 16.47 -10.90 -23.13
N VAL A 96 15.17 -11.02 -22.87
CA VAL A 96 14.16 -10.16 -23.54
C VAL A 96 14.38 -8.69 -23.21
N LEU A 97 14.59 -8.35 -21.94
CA LEU A 97 14.86 -6.97 -21.54
C LEU A 97 16.14 -6.43 -22.19
N LEU A 98 17.22 -7.22 -22.18
CA LEU A 98 18.49 -6.84 -22.80
C LEU A 98 18.35 -6.58 -24.30
N SER A 99 17.59 -7.43 -25.01
CA SER A 99 17.31 -7.23 -26.45
C SER A 99 16.50 -5.96 -26.76
N MET A 100 15.81 -5.40 -25.76
CA MET A 100 15.08 -4.13 -25.85
C MET A 100 15.94 -2.93 -25.42
N GLY A 101 17.23 -3.11 -25.14
CA GLY A 101 18.11 -2.06 -24.63
C GLY A 101 17.91 -1.73 -23.14
N LEU A 102 17.22 -2.61 -22.41
CA LEU A 102 16.93 -2.46 -20.98
C LEU A 102 17.86 -3.38 -20.18
N THR A 103 18.49 -2.85 -19.14
CA THR A 103 19.50 -3.57 -18.35
C THR A 103 18.94 -3.96 -16.98
N PRO A 104 18.37 -5.17 -16.81
CA PRO A 104 17.90 -5.63 -15.51
C PRO A 104 19.07 -5.91 -14.56
N LEU A 105 19.00 -5.33 -13.36
CA LEU A 105 20.05 -5.42 -12.34
C LEU A 105 19.97 -6.72 -11.51
N ILE A 106 19.90 -7.88 -12.18
CA ILE A 106 19.60 -9.17 -11.54
C ILE A 106 20.65 -9.54 -10.48
N ASP A 107 21.93 -9.32 -10.75
CA ASP A 107 23.01 -9.62 -9.80
C ASP A 107 22.88 -8.79 -8.51
N GLU A 108 22.61 -7.50 -8.64
CA GLU A 108 22.40 -6.62 -7.48
C GLU A 108 21.10 -6.93 -6.74
N ILE A 109 20.03 -7.32 -7.46
CA ILE A 109 18.77 -7.74 -6.85
C ILE A 109 18.97 -9.03 -6.04
N GLU A 110 19.63 -10.04 -6.60
CA GLU A 110 19.91 -11.29 -5.89
C GLU A 110 20.65 -11.02 -4.57
N GLU A 111 21.74 -10.26 -4.63
CA GLU A 111 22.53 -9.91 -3.45
C GLU A 111 21.75 -9.06 -2.44
N ALA A 112 20.95 -8.09 -2.90
CA ALA A 112 20.16 -7.23 -2.03
C ALA A 112 19.08 -7.99 -1.26
N PHE A 113 18.42 -8.96 -1.90
CA PHE A 113 17.40 -9.79 -1.25
C PHE A 113 18.02 -10.83 -0.30
N ASP A 114 19.17 -11.40 -0.63
CA ASP A 114 19.96 -12.25 0.29
C ASP A 114 20.41 -11.43 1.51
N LEU A 115 20.93 -10.23 1.31
CA LEU A 115 21.34 -9.31 2.38
C LEU A 115 20.17 -8.95 3.30
N ALA A 116 19.01 -8.55 2.74
CA ALA A 116 17.84 -8.20 3.55
C ALA A 116 17.32 -9.39 4.37
N ALA A 117 17.34 -10.60 3.80
CA ALA A 117 16.96 -11.82 4.51
C ALA A 117 17.96 -12.15 5.65
N ALA A 118 19.25 -12.08 5.36
CA ALA A 118 20.32 -12.34 6.31
C ALA A 118 20.32 -11.34 7.48
N ALA A 119 20.24 -10.04 7.18
CA ALA A 119 20.15 -8.98 8.19
C ALA A 119 18.93 -9.19 9.08
N THR A 120 17.76 -9.46 8.49
CA THR A 120 16.53 -9.73 9.26
C THR A 120 16.67 -10.96 10.17
N ALA A 121 17.24 -12.06 9.67
CA ALA A 121 17.48 -13.27 10.46
C ALA A 121 18.42 -13.00 11.65
N GLN A 122 19.50 -12.24 11.43
CA GLN A 122 20.42 -11.82 12.50
C GLN A 122 19.74 -10.92 13.53
N MET A 123 18.88 -10.00 13.10
CA MET A 123 18.11 -9.15 14.00
C MET A 123 17.18 -9.97 14.89
N ILE A 124 16.38 -10.87 14.31
CA ILE A 124 15.51 -11.78 15.08
C ILE A 124 16.31 -12.56 16.12
N ALA A 125 17.50 -13.05 15.77
CA ALA A 125 18.35 -13.82 16.68
C ALA A 125 18.91 -12.99 17.87
N ARG A 126 19.07 -11.67 17.69
CA ARG A 126 19.61 -10.74 18.71
C ARG A 126 18.50 -10.04 19.51
N THR A 127 17.29 -9.96 18.99
CA THR A 127 16.16 -9.30 19.65
C THR A 127 15.66 -10.11 20.85
N ALA A 128 15.42 -9.43 21.98
CA ALA A 128 14.83 -10.04 23.16
C ALA A 128 13.41 -10.55 22.86
N ARG A 129 13.02 -11.70 23.44
CA ARG A 129 11.69 -12.30 23.19
C ARG A 129 10.51 -11.38 23.51
N SER A 130 10.65 -10.45 24.44
CA SER A 130 9.62 -9.45 24.76
C SER A 130 9.34 -8.47 23.62
N SER A 131 10.32 -8.24 22.76
CA SER A 131 10.25 -7.33 21.61
C SER A 131 9.89 -8.05 20.31
N LEU A 132 9.79 -9.38 20.33
CA LEU A 132 9.28 -10.20 19.22
C LEU A 132 7.76 -10.29 19.25
N PRO A 133 7.09 -10.49 18.10
CA PRO A 133 7.66 -10.62 16.75
C PRO A 133 8.16 -9.30 16.14
N LEU A 134 9.12 -9.41 15.21
CA LEU A 134 9.44 -8.34 14.26
C LEU A 134 8.49 -8.36 13.06
N ILE A 135 8.30 -7.22 12.38
CA ILE A 135 7.39 -7.05 11.26
C ILE A 135 8.17 -6.68 10.00
N SER A 136 7.85 -7.33 8.86
CA SER A 136 8.40 -6.99 7.55
C SER A 136 8.17 -5.52 7.17
N CYS A 137 9.19 -4.90 6.55
CA CYS A 137 9.12 -3.56 5.97
C CYS A 137 8.84 -3.55 4.45
N TYR A 138 8.87 -4.71 3.78
CA TYR A 138 8.93 -4.77 2.31
C TYR A 138 7.59 -4.48 1.61
N CYS A 139 6.48 -4.35 2.35
CA CYS A 139 5.22 -3.81 1.82
C CYS A 139 5.02 -2.35 2.31
N PRO A 140 5.30 -1.33 1.47
CA PRO A 140 5.17 0.07 1.88
C PRO A 140 3.76 0.45 2.35
N SER A 141 2.71 -0.17 1.78
CA SER A 141 1.34 0.03 2.25
C SER A 141 1.09 -0.55 3.64
N ALA A 142 1.70 -1.68 3.99
CA ALA A 142 1.57 -2.26 5.33
C ALA A 142 2.28 -1.35 6.36
N LEU A 143 3.45 -0.83 5.99
CA LEU A 143 4.19 0.10 6.84
C LEU A 143 3.45 1.44 7.03
N ARG A 144 2.92 2.04 5.96
CA ARG A 144 2.06 3.25 6.06
C ARG A 144 0.78 2.97 6.86
N LEU A 145 0.21 1.77 6.78
CA LEU A 145 -0.92 1.35 7.62
C LEU A 145 -0.53 1.30 9.10
N ILE A 146 0.65 0.77 9.44
CA ILE A 146 1.17 0.77 10.81
C ILE A 146 1.37 2.21 11.29
N GLN A 147 2.00 3.08 10.49
CA GLN A 147 2.18 4.50 10.83
C GLN A 147 0.85 5.23 11.12
N ALA A 148 -0.20 4.91 10.36
CA ALA A 148 -1.49 5.59 10.45
C ALA A 148 -2.43 5.02 11.52
N ARG A 149 -2.38 3.70 11.79
CA ARG A 149 -3.38 3.01 12.64
C ARG A 149 -2.81 2.25 13.82
N PHE A 150 -1.53 1.87 13.79
CA PHE A 150 -0.88 1.06 14.82
C PHE A 150 0.51 1.60 15.20
N PRO A 151 0.63 2.90 15.55
CA PRO A 151 1.93 3.55 15.73
C PRO A 151 2.82 2.88 16.79
N GLU A 152 2.23 2.27 17.82
CA GLU A 152 2.96 1.53 18.86
C GLU A 152 3.74 0.32 18.30
N LEU A 153 3.29 -0.23 17.16
CA LEU A 153 3.96 -1.36 16.49
C LEU A 153 5.15 -0.94 15.63
N LEU A 154 5.42 0.37 15.44
CA LEU A 154 6.56 0.84 14.65
C LEU A 154 7.89 0.36 15.21
N SER A 155 8.00 0.24 16.53
CA SER A 155 9.17 -0.31 17.24
C SER A 155 9.44 -1.79 16.90
N ARG A 156 8.47 -2.49 16.32
CA ARG A 156 8.59 -3.90 15.89
C ARG A 156 8.92 -4.03 14.40
N VAL A 157 8.85 -2.96 13.62
CA VAL A 157 9.20 -3.02 12.19
C VAL A 157 10.71 -3.23 12.06
N VAL A 158 11.11 -4.15 11.18
CA VAL A 158 12.53 -4.40 10.92
C VAL A 158 13.19 -3.14 10.32
N PRO A 159 14.29 -2.63 10.90
CA PRO A 159 15.04 -1.46 10.43
C PRO A 159 16.01 -1.83 9.30
N VAL A 160 15.49 -2.54 8.29
CA VAL A 160 16.20 -2.90 7.06
C VAL A 160 15.53 -2.11 5.92
N CYS A 161 16.33 -1.50 5.05
CA CYS A 161 15.81 -0.81 3.87
C CYS A 161 15.20 -1.80 2.87
N SER A 162 14.35 -1.31 1.97
CA SER A 162 13.76 -2.17 0.93
C SER A 162 14.88 -2.78 0.07
N PRO A 163 14.88 -4.11 -0.17
CA PRO A 163 15.89 -4.73 -1.04
C PRO A 163 15.87 -4.19 -2.48
N LEU A 164 14.76 -3.57 -2.92
CA LEU A 164 14.69 -2.88 -4.20
C LEU A 164 15.57 -1.62 -4.22
N GLU A 165 15.63 -0.90 -3.11
CA GLU A 165 16.48 0.28 -2.98
C GLU A 165 17.94 -0.14 -2.76
N ILE A 166 18.18 -1.15 -1.94
CA ILE A 166 19.52 -1.74 -1.72
C ILE A 166 20.13 -2.22 -3.05
N ALA A 167 19.34 -2.81 -3.96
CA ALA A 167 19.82 -3.22 -5.28
C ALA A 167 20.31 -2.03 -6.12
N ALA A 168 19.60 -0.90 -6.08
CA ALA A 168 20.03 0.31 -6.75
C ALA A 168 21.29 0.92 -6.10
N ASP A 169 21.39 0.91 -4.76
CA ASP A 169 22.59 1.33 -4.03
C ASP A 169 23.81 0.51 -4.45
N LEU A 170 23.67 -0.82 -4.49
CA LEU A 170 24.73 -1.74 -4.91
C LEU A 170 25.21 -1.43 -6.33
N TRP A 171 24.29 -1.18 -7.25
CA TRP A 171 24.63 -0.88 -8.63
C TRP A 171 25.35 0.47 -8.77
N LYS A 172 24.84 1.52 -8.12
CA LYS A 172 25.45 2.85 -8.12
C LYS A 172 26.85 2.81 -7.51
N MET A 173 27.03 2.06 -6.41
CA MET A 173 28.34 1.87 -5.77
C MET A 173 29.35 1.16 -6.69
N ARG A 174 28.94 0.10 -7.40
CA ARG A 174 29.82 -0.69 -8.28
C ARG A 174 30.23 0.03 -9.55
N THR A 175 29.29 0.76 -10.14
CA THR A 175 29.48 1.39 -11.45
C THR A 175 29.98 2.83 -11.33
N SER A 176 29.84 3.47 -10.16
CA SER A 176 30.01 4.92 -9.99
C SER A 176 29.19 5.73 -11.00
N SER A 177 28.11 5.14 -11.53
CA SER A 177 27.28 5.73 -12.56
C SER A 177 26.24 6.65 -11.95
N SER A 178 25.98 7.77 -12.63
CA SER A 178 24.89 8.69 -12.32
C SER A 178 23.66 8.48 -13.19
N VAL A 179 23.62 7.40 -14.00
CA VAL A 179 22.47 7.11 -14.86
C VAL A 179 21.23 6.81 -13.99
N PRO A 180 20.06 7.38 -14.33
CA PRO A 180 18.82 7.15 -13.60
C PRO A 180 18.42 5.66 -13.55
N VAL A 181 18.15 5.15 -12.35
CA VAL A 181 17.69 3.77 -12.13
C VAL A 181 16.18 3.71 -12.03
N THR A 182 15.55 2.85 -12.83
CA THR A 182 14.09 2.73 -12.87
C THR A 182 13.60 1.48 -12.14
N LEU A 183 12.60 1.64 -11.28
CA LEU A 183 11.88 0.54 -10.62
C LEU A 183 10.71 0.05 -11.48
N LEU A 184 10.61 -1.28 -11.65
CA LEU A 184 9.38 -1.91 -12.13
C LEU A 184 8.49 -2.33 -10.95
N ALA A 185 7.48 -1.52 -10.65
CA ALA A 185 6.66 -1.66 -9.45
C ALA A 185 5.34 -2.44 -9.70
N PRO A 186 4.95 -3.40 -8.85
CA PRO A 186 3.67 -4.11 -8.96
C PRO A 186 2.50 -3.33 -8.34
N CYS A 187 2.74 -2.20 -7.68
CA CYS A 187 1.70 -1.41 -7.00
C CYS A 187 2.06 0.07 -6.89
N SER A 188 1.05 0.90 -6.65
CA SER A 188 1.18 2.35 -6.41
C SER A 188 2.07 2.68 -5.23
N SER A 189 2.01 1.91 -4.13
CA SER A 189 2.80 2.22 -2.93
C SER A 189 4.31 2.10 -3.12
N LYS A 190 4.76 1.21 -4.02
CA LYS A 190 6.17 1.11 -4.42
C LYS A 190 6.60 2.22 -5.38
N ILE A 191 5.68 2.80 -6.15
CA ILE A 191 5.94 4.02 -6.92
C ILE A 191 6.07 5.21 -5.97
N SER A 192 5.16 5.35 -5.00
CA SER A 192 5.26 6.39 -3.97
C SER A 192 6.53 6.25 -3.14
N MET A 193 7.01 5.02 -2.90
CA MET A 193 8.27 4.77 -2.18
C MET A 193 9.49 5.39 -2.86
N VAL A 194 9.53 5.47 -4.20
CA VAL A 194 10.64 6.12 -4.92
C VAL A 194 10.66 7.62 -4.65
N ARG A 195 9.50 8.25 -4.52
CA ARG A 195 9.35 9.70 -4.29
C ARG A 195 9.41 10.07 -2.80
N GLU A 196 8.88 9.19 -1.95
CA GLU A 196 8.80 9.32 -0.50
C GLU A 196 9.19 7.97 0.12
N PRO A 197 10.49 7.71 0.29
CA PRO A 197 10.99 6.44 0.82
C PRO A 197 10.67 6.28 2.30
N LEU A 198 10.62 5.03 2.74
CA LEU A 198 10.37 4.67 4.13
C LEU A 198 11.67 4.15 4.74
N GLY A 199 12.13 4.79 5.82
CA GLY A 199 13.36 4.38 6.51
C GLY A 199 14.65 5.05 6.01
N ARG A 200 14.55 6.00 5.08
CA ARG A 200 15.67 6.82 4.57
C ARG A 200 15.17 8.18 4.08
N GLU A 201 16.08 9.13 3.83
CA GLU A 201 15.71 10.47 3.35
C GLU A 201 15.45 10.52 1.83
N HIS A 202 16.24 9.78 1.04
CA HIS A 202 16.13 9.78 -0.42
C HIS A 202 16.21 8.35 -0.95
N SER A 203 15.43 8.05 -2.00
CA SER A 203 15.52 6.77 -2.68
C SER A 203 16.69 6.80 -3.67
N PRO A 204 17.46 5.71 -3.80
CA PRO A 204 18.45 5.55 -4.86
C PRO A 204 17.81 5.24 -6.23
N LEU A 205 16.49 5.03 -6.26
CA LEU A 205 15.72 4.88 -7.48
C LEU A 205 15.29 6.27 -7.99
N ASP A 206 15.35 6.48 -9.29
CA ASP A 206 15.11 7.80 -9.91
C ASP A 206 13.75 7.87 -10.61
N ALA A 207 13.23 6.73 -11.08
CA ALA A 207 11.93 6.61 -11.71
C ALA A 207 11.23 5.30 -11.31
N ALA A 208 9.91 5.26 -11.43
CA ALA A 208 9.13 4.05 -11.23
C ALA A 208 7.96 3.94 -12.21
N VAL A 209 7.86 2.78 -12.84
CA VAL A 209 6.77 2.42 -13.75
C VAL A 209 6.14 1.11 -13.33
N THR A 210 4.85 0.93 -13.64
CA THR A 210 4.16 -0.30 -13.30
C THR A 210 4.66 -1.48 -14.13
N VAL A 211 4.70 -2.65 -13.50
CA VAL A 211 4.98 -3.92 -14.18
C VAL A 211 4.03 -4.14 -15.37
N ARG A 212 2.75 -3.76 -15.22
CA ARG A 212 1.74 -3.80 -16.29
C ARG A 212 2.15 -2.99 -17.52
N ARG A 213 2.76 -1.83 -17.33
CA ARG A 213 3.19 -0.95 -18.42
C ARG A 213 4.28 -1.62 -19.25
N VAL A 214 5.31 -2.13 -18.58
CA VAL A 214 6.45 -2.79 -19.24
C VAL A 214 6.03 -4.12 -19.87
N ALA A 215 5.22 -4.91 -19.20
CA ALA A 215 4.70 -6.17 -19.75
C ALA A 215 3.94 -5.95 -21.07
N ARG A 216 3.11 -4.90 -21.15
CA ARG A 216 2.44 -4.51 -22.41
C ARG A 216 3.43 -4.09 -23.50
N SER A 217 4.49 -3.37 -23.12
CA SER A 217 5.54 -2.98 -24.06
C SER A 217 6.24 -4.21 -24.64
N ILE A 218 6.58 -5.19 -23.82
CA ILE A 218 7.20 -6.45 -24.24
C ILE A 218 6.26 -7.23 -25.19
N MET A 219 4.97 -7.34 -24.84
CA MET A 219 3.98 -8.03 -25.69
C MET A 219 3.79 -7.32 -27.04
N ALA A 220 3.89 -5.99 -27.08
CA ALA A 220 3.74 -5.22 -28.32
C ALA A 220 4.94 -5.34 -29.25
N SER A 221 6.15 -5.52 -28.70
CA SER A 221 7.39 -5.58 -29.48
C SER A 221 7.58 -6.91 -30.23
N ASN A 222 6.76 -7.94 -30.01
CA ASN A 222 6.88 -9.29 -30.64
C ASN A 222 8.28 -9.90 -30.57
N VAL A 223 9.08 -9.51 -29.57
CA VAL A 223 10.45 -9.99 -29.41
C VAL A 223 10.40 -11.45 -29.01
N SER A 224 10.95 -12.33 -29.84
CA SER A 224 11.25 -13.70 -29.47
C SER A 224 12.58 -13.69 -28.71
N ALA A 225 12.63 -14.26 -27.51
CA ALA A 225 13.87 -14.40 -26.77
C ALA A 225 14.90 -15.13 -27.65
N SER A 226 15.99 -14.46 -28.02
CA SER A 226 17.07 -15.12 -28.73
C SER A 226 17.67 -16.18 -27.81
N HIS A 227 17.75 -17.43 -28.27
CA HIS A 227 18.35 -18.53 -27.49
C HIS A 227 19.86 -18.37 -27.23
N ASP A 228 20.48 -17.32 -27.77
CA ASP A 228 21.93 -17.09 -27.81
C ASP A 228 22.50 -16.35 -26.58
N HIS A 229 21.68 -15.98 -25.60
CA HIS A 229 22.19 -15.38 -24.37
C HIS A 229 22.73 -16.45 -23.40
N PRO A 230 23.96 -16.29 -22.88
CA PRO A 230 24.52 -17.23 -21.93
C PRO A 230 23.63 -17.30 -20.69
N ARG A 231 23.07 -18.49 -20.42
CA ARG A 231 22.25 -18.72 -19.24
C ARG A 231 23.15 -18.81 -18.03
N LYS A 232 23.17 -17.76 -17.21
CA LYS A 232 23.76 -17.82 -15.87
C LYS A 232 22.82 -18.61 -14.96
N GLU A 233 23.37 -19.49 -14.14
CA GLU A 233 22.59 -20.13 -13.09
C GLU A 233 22.20 -19.05 -12.06
N ARG A 234 20.89 -18.86 -11.85
CA ARG A 234 20.33 -17.79 -11.03
C ARG A 234 19.73 -18.37 -9.76
N ALA A 235 19.95 -17.72 -8.61
CA ALA A 235 19.26 -18.10 -7.39
C ALA A 235 17.80 -17.66 -7.49
N SER A 236 16.84 -18.59 -7.46
CA SER A 236 15.42 -18.24 -7.64
C SER A 236 14.70 -17.82 -6.34
N ARG A 237 15.41 -17.77 -5.20
CA ARG A 237 14.83 -17.46 -3.88
C ARG A 237 14.17 -16.08 -3.81
N TRP A 238 14.83 -15.05 -4.32
CA TRP A 238 14.32 -13.67 -4.31
C TRP A 238 13.01 -13.53 -5.10
N VAL A 239 12.85 -14.29 -6.19
CA VAL A 239 11.62 -14.32 -7.00
C VAL A 239 10.42 -14.75 -6.16
N GLN A 240 10.63 -15.62 -5.17
CA GLN A 240 9.57 -16.12 -4.29
C GLN A 240 8.97 -15.04 -3.39
N TRP A 241 9.64 -13.90 -3.17
CA TRP A 241 9.10 -12.76 -2.40
C TRP A 241 7.87 -12.12 -3.06
N ALA A 242 7.59 -12.45 -4.32
CA ALA A 242 6.37 -12.05 -5.02
C ALA A 242 5.09 -12.64 -4.39
N ARG A 243 5.18 -13.81 -3.74
CA ARG A 243 4.05 -14.49 -3.09
C ARG A 243 4.14 -14.43 -1.56
N ARG A 244 2.99 -14.60 -0.91
CA ARG A 244 2.91 -14.76 0.56
C ARG A 244 3.82 -15.89 1.04
N GLY A 245 4.63 -15.62 2.06
CA GLY A 245 5.52 -16.57 2.72
C GLY A 245 6.88 -16.71 2.06
N GLY A 246 7.12 -16.09 0.90
CA GLY A 246 8.41 -16.16 0.22
C GLY A 246 9.53 -15.48 0.98
N GLU A 247 9.24 -14.30 1.56
CA GLU A 247 10.15 -13.58 2.43
C GLU A 247 10.43 -14.35 3.71
N SER A 248 9.38 -14.87 4.36
CA SER A 248 9.52 -15.68 5.58
C SER A 248 10.43 -16.90 5.37
N LYS A 249 10.28 -17.59 4.24
CA LYS A 249 11.15 -18.73 3.87
C LYS A 249 12.58 -18.28 3.59
N HIS A 250 12.76 -17.12 2.97
CA HIS A 250 14.10 -16.61 2.69
C HIS A 250 14.85 -16.25 3.96
N ILE A 251 14.18 -15.58 4.90
CA ILE A 251 14.73 -15.27 6.23
C ILE A 251 15.09 -16.56 6.97
N GLN A 252 14.22 -17.57 6.95
CA GLN A 252 14.50 -18.88 7.56
C GLN A 252 15.74 -19.55 6.95
N ALA A 253 15.99 -19.40 5.65
CA ALA A 253 17.16 -19.98 4.99
C ALA A 253 18.50 -19.41 5.52
N PHE A 254 18.51 -18.17 6.00
CA PHE A 254 19.66 -17.52 6.62
C PHE A 254 19.70 -17.66 8.16
N SER A 255 18.82 -18.48 8.75
CA SER A 255 18.78 -18.69 10.21
C SER A 255 19.14 -20.12 10.58
N ASP A 256 20.08 -20.27 11.52
CA ASP A 256 20.45 -21.58 12.10
C ASP A 256 19.35 -22.14 13.01
N LYS A 257 18.40 -21.31 13.44
CA LYS A 257 17.29 -21.70 14.30
C LYS A 257 16.02 -21.80 13.49
N LYS A 258 15.16 -22.76 13.86
CA LYS A 258 13.80 -22.81 13.34
C LYS A 258 13.00 -21.64 13.92
N LEU A 259 12.61 -20.70 13.06
CA LEU A 259 11.83 -19.52 13.41
C LEU A 259 10.33 -19.81 13.28
N THR A 260 9.54 -19.24 14.19
CA THR A 260 8.09 -19.27 14.13
C THR A 260 7.60 -18.05 13.35
N MET A 261 7.29 -18.24 12.08
CA MET A 261 6.94 -17.17 11.14
C MET A 261 5.44 -17.15 10.87
N LEU A 262 4.84 -15.95 10.83
CA LEU A 262 3.45 -15.74 10.40
C LEU A 262 3.43 -14.93 9.11
N ALA A 263 2.96 -15.53 8.00
CA ALA A 263 2.80 -14.82 6.73
C ALA A 263 1.33 -14.53 6.46
N VAL A 264 0.98 -13.26 6.31
CA VAL A 264 -0.38 -12.78 6.06
C VAL A 264 -0.47 -11.97 4.76
N SER A 265 -1.55 -12.18 4.02
CA SER A 265 -1.85 -11.44 2.80
C SER A 265 -3.30 -10.98 2.77
N GLY A 266 -3.54 -9.79 2.24
CA GLY A 266 -4.87 -9.18 2.09
C GLY A 266 -5.17 -8.18 3.21
N MET A 267 -5.71 -7.02 2.83
CA MET A 267 -5.88 -5.84 3.70
C MET A 267 -6.56 -6.15 5.04
N ARG A 268 -7.70 -6.84 5.01
CA ARG A 268 -8.46 -7.20 6.22
C ARG A 268 -7.64 -8.11 7.13
N ASN A 269 -7.09 -9.18 6.57
CA ASN A 269 -6.26 -10.13 7.30
C ASN A 269 -5.02 -9.44 7.92
N THR A 270 -4.39 -8.50 7.20
CA THR A 270 -3.27 -7.71 7.73
C THR A 270 -3.69 -6.86 8.91
N ILE A 271 -4.84 -6.16 8.82
CA ILE A 271 -5.39 -5.36 9.92
C ILE A 271 -5.67 -6.27 11.13
N ASP A 272 -6.32 -7.41 10.92
CA ASP A 272 -6.66 -8.34 11.99
C ASP A 272 -5.40 -8.87 12.70
N VAL A 273 -4.36 -9.26 11.95
CA VAL A 273 -3.08 -9.72 12.53
C VAL A 273 -2.38 -8.61 13.31
N LEU A 274 -2.38 -7.37 12.82
CA LEU A 274 -1.80 -6.23 13.55
C LEU A 274 -2.58 -5.94 14.84
N GLN A 275 -3.91 -6.07 14.84
CA GLN A 275 -4.73 -5.96 16.05
C GLN A 275 -4.41 -7.06 17.06
N GLU A 276 -4.31 -8.32 16.62
CA GLU A 276 -3.94 -9.44 17.50
C GLU A 276 -2.52 -9.27 18.08
N LEU A 277 -1.61 -8.65 17.32
CA LEU A 277 -0.28 -8.29 17.80
C LEU A 277 -0.34 -7.20 18.89
N GLU A 278 -1.11 -6.14 18.66
CA GLU A 278 -1.30 -5.03 19.62
C GLU A 278 -1.94 -5.51 20.92
N LEU A 279 -2.87 -6.48 20.84
CA LEU A 279 -3.46 -7.17 21.99
C LEU A 279 -2.50 -8.15 22.69
N GLY A 280 -1.28 -8.31 22.17
CA GLY A 280 -0.23 -9.14 22.77
C GLY A 280 -0.50 -10.64 22.68
N ARG A 281 -1.24 -11.11 21.68
CA ARG A 281 -1.62 -12.53 21.49
C ARG A 281 -0.64 -13.32 20.63
N LEU A 282 0.33 -12.67 19.99
CA LEU A 282 1.32 -13.30 19.09
C LEU A 282 2.72 -13.48 19.72
N ARG A 283 2.80 -13.72 21.04
CA ARG A 283 4.08 -13.77 21.80
C ARG A 283 5.02 -14.92 21.42
N SER A 284 4.51 -15.95 20.75
CA SER A 284 5.29 -17.10 20.28
C SER A 284 5.78 -16.97 18.83
N VAL A 285 5.44 -15.86 18.16
CA VAL A 285 5.85 -15.58 16.78
C VAL A 285 7.16 -14.78 16.82
N ASP A 286 8.12 -15.16 15.98
CA ASP A 286 9.41 -14.48 15.85
C ASP A 286 9.36 -13.38 14.77
N PHE A 287 8.60 -13.61 13.69
CA PHE A 287 8.47 -12.65 12.59
C PHE A 287 7.11 -12.70 11.92
N ILE A 288 6.62 -11.54 11.47
CA ILE A 288 5.38 -11.39 10.72
C ILE A 288 5.67 -10.77 9.34
N GLU A 289 5.38 -11.53 8.29
CA GLU A 289 5.35 -11.04 6.91
C GLU A 289 3.96 -10.48 6.59
N CYS A 290 3.85 -9.15 6.48
CA CYS A 290 2.59 -8.46 6.21
C CYS A 290 2.48 -7.99 4.75
N ARG A 291 1.51 -8.52 4.00
CA ARG A 291 1.15 -8.05 2.65
C ARG A 291 -0.28 -7.55 2.62
N THR A 292 -0.49 -6.33 2.12
CA THR A 292 -1.85 -5.77 2.00
C THR A 292 -2.64 -6.33 0.81
N CYS A 293 -1.95 -6.81 -0.22
CA CYS A 293 -2.57 -7.38 -1.40
C CYS A 293 -2.88 -8.87 -1.20
N ASP A 294 -3.95 -9.34 -1.83
CA ASP A 294 -4.33 -10.75 -1.83
C ASP A 294 -3.25 -11.62 -2.49
N THR A 295 -3.00 -12.82 -1.98
CA THR A 295 -1.92 -13.77 -2.41
C THR A 295 -0.47 -13.24 -2.33
N GLY A 296 -0.25 -11.99 -1.92
CA GLY A 296 1.07 -11.34 -1.87
C GLY A 296 1.19 -10.21 -2.90
N CYS A 297 2.41 -9.85 -3.30
CA CYS A 297 2.66 -8.76 -4.24
C CYS A 297 2.14 -9.05 -5.65
N VAL A 298 1.99 -10.32 -6.04
CA VAL A 298 1.33 -10.74 -7.30
C VAL A 298 -0.13 -10.27 -7.40
N GLY A 299 -0.77 -9.99 -6.28
CA GLY A 299 -2.07 -9.36 -6.21
C GLY A 299 -2.01 -7.84 -6.20
N GLY A 300 -0.93 -7.20 -6.65
CA GLY A 300 -0.79 -5.74 -6.76
C GLY A 300 -1.68 -5.11 -7.84
N VAL A 301 -1.90 -3.80 -7.81
CA VAL A 301 -2.76 -3.07 -8.78
C VAL A 301 -2.04 -2.72 -10.08
N GLY A 302 -0.70 -2.73 -10.05
CA GLY A 302 0.19 -2.48 -11.18
C GLY A 302 0.65 -3.76 -11.87
N THR A 303 0.04 -4.91 -11.60
CA THR A 303 0.38 -6.20 -12.22
C THR A 303 -0.31 -6.37 -13.57
N ALA A 304 0.25 -7.24 -14.43
CA ALA A 304 -0.22 -7.43 -15.80
C ALA A 304 -1.19 -8.61 -15.93
N ASP A 305 -1.00 -9.65 -15.12
CA ASP A 305 -1.74 -10.92 -15.22
C ASP A 305 -2.55 -11.20 -13.95
N SER A 306 -3.40 -12.22 -14.01
CA SER A 306 -4.14 -12.76 -12.88
C SER A 306 -3.21 -13.18 -11.75
N ARG A 307 -3.51 -12.69 -10.53
CA ARG A 307 -2.79 -13.05 -9.30
C ARG A 307 -2.68 -14.58 -9.09
N PHE A 308 -3.70 -15.33 -9.53
CA PHE A 308 -3.74 -16.79 -9.40
C PHE A 308 -2.83 -17.49 -10.41
N LEU A 309 -2.81 -17.03 -11.66
CA LEU A 309 -1.93 -17.58 -12.70
C LEU A 309 -0.47 -17.24 -12.39
N ALA A 310 -0.19 -16.01 -11.97
CA ALA A 310 1.13 -15.60 -11.49
C ALA A 310 1.59 -16.46 -10.30
N SER A 311 0.71 -16.70 -9.33
CA SER A 311 0.99 -17.59 -8.19
C SER A 311 1.29 -19.02 -8.63
N LEU A 312 0.54 -19.55 -9.61
CA LEU A 312 0.77 -20.89 -10.15
C LEU A 312 2.17 -21.01 -10.77
N ARG A 313 2.60 -20.01 -11.55
CA ARG A 313 3.95 -19.96 -12.15
C ARG A 313 5.05 -19.88 -11.09
N LEU A 314 4.86 -19.06 -10.06
CA LEU A 314 5.82 -18.99 -8.94
C LEU A 314 5.97 -20.34 -8.21
N ASN A 315 4.89 -21.11 -8.10
CA ASN A 315 4.93 -22.45 -7.51
C ASN A 315 5.63 -23.48 -8.40
N SER A 316 5.64 -23.31 -9.73
CA SER A 316 6.37 -24.20 -10.64
C SER A 316 7.87 -23.90 -10.71
N ILE A 317 8.33 -22.73 -10.24
CA ILE A 317 9.76 -22.41 -10.16
C ILE A 317 10.40 -23.23 -9.04
N GLN A 318 11.23 -24.21 -9.42
CA GLN A 318 12.06 -24.93 -8.47
C GLN A 318 13.01 -23.95 -7.78
N THR A 319 13.00 -23.95 -6.44
CA THR A 319 13.78 -23.02 -5.63
C THR A 319 14.61 -23.80 -4.62
N ASP A 320 15.93 -23.70 -4.76
CA ASP A 320 16.85 -24.17 -3.74
C ASP A 320 16.97 -23.13 -2.63
N TRP A 321 16.57 -23.53 -1.42
CA TRP A 321 16.63 -22.69 -0.23
C TRP A 321 17.95 -22.84 0.51
N ASN A 322 18.84 -23.76 0.10
CA ASN A 322 20.16 -23.87 0.69
C ASN A 322 21.00 -22.64 0.32
N ILE A 323 21.58 -22.01 1.33
CA ILE A 323 22.50 -20.89 1.13
C ILE A 323 23.88 -21.46 0.86
N THR A 324 24.43 -21.16 -0.31
CA THR A 324 25.79 -21.59 -0.65
C THR A 324 26.82 -20.85 0.21
N PRO A 325 28.00 -21.43 0.49
CA PRO A 325 29.07 -20.73 1.21
C PRO A 325 29.51 -19.42 0.54
N GLN A 326 29.32 -19.30 -0.78
CA GLN A 326 29.60 -18.07 -1.51
C GLN A 326 28.53 -17.00 -1.23
N ASN A 327 27.24 -17.34 -1.30
CA ASN A 327 26.16 -16.40 -0.99
C ASN A 327 26.20 -15.94 0.46
N LEU A 328 26.49 -16.85 1.39
CA LEU A 328 26.60 -16.52 2.81
C LEU A 328 27.73 -15.50 3.05
N ARG A 329 28.94 -15.78 2.57
CA ARG A 329 30.08 -14.86 2.67
C ARG A 329 29.76 -13.51 2.04
N ARG A 330 29.10 -13.51 0.87
CA ARG A 330 28.73 -12.27 0.20
C ARG A 330 27.74 -11.44 1.01
N ALA A 331 26.72 -12.08 1.59
CA ALA A 331 25.77 -11.41 2.46
C ALA A 331 26.46 -10.86 3.71
N GLU A 332 27.39 -11.59 4.31
CA GLU A 332 28.17 -11.13 5.47
C GLU A 332 29.06 -9.92 5.14
N GLU A 333 29.76 -9.94 4.00
CA GLU A 333 30.57 -8.82 3.51
C GLU A 333 29.72 -7.55 3.34
N LEU A 334 28.57 -7.66 2.67
CA LEU A 334 27.67 -6.53 2.45
C LEU A 334 27.02 -6.05 3.75
N ASN A 335 26.70 -6.98 4.65
CA ASN A 335 26.14 -6.66 5.95
C ASN A 335 27.13 -5.83 6.79
N ALA A 336 28.44 -6.08 6.67
CA ALA A 336 29.48 -5.29 7.33
C ALA A 336 29.64 -3.86 6.80
N MET A 337 29.01 -3.53 5.66
CA MET A 337 29.06 -2.17 5.08
C MET A 337 27.93 -1.25 5.60
N ASP A 338 26.99 -1.76 6.41
CA ASP A 338 25.90 -1.04 7.09
C ASP A 338 24.92 -0.20 6.24
N PHE A 339 25.11 -0.08 4.91
CA PHE A 339 24.22 0.71 4.03
C PHE A 339 22.79 0.11 3.86
N TRP A 340 22.58 -1.11 4.34
CA TRP A 340 21.28 -1.80 4.32
C TRP A 340 20.35 -1.33 5.44
N ALA A 341 20.88 -0.76 6.52
CA ALA A 341 20.10 -0.33 7.68
C ALA A 341 19.30 0.94 7.34
N THR A 342 18.16 1.13 8.02
CA THR A 342 17.40 2.37 7.91
C THR A 342 18.18 3.54 8.50
N THR A 343 18.27 4.65 7.78
CA THR A 343 18.91 5.89 8.23
C THR A 343 17.93 6.88 8.88
N LYS A 344 16.63 6.63 8.71
CA LYS A 344 15.54 7.44 9.26
C LYS A 344 14.59 6.55 10.04
N GLU A 345 14.23 6.96 11.25
CA GLU A 345 13.22 6.24 12.04
C GLU A 345 11.83 6.37 11.40
N TYR A 346 11.04 5.31 11.54
CA TYR A 346 9.64 5.34 11.13
C TYR A 346 8.83 6.17 12.12
N SER A 347 8.28 7.30 11.67
CA SER A 347 7.43 8.16 12.48
C SER A 347 5.94 7.83 12.31
N PRO A 348 5.13 7.97 13.37
CA PRO A 348 3.67 7.94 13.26
C PRO A 348 3.14 8.97 12.24
N ARG A 349 2.07 8.61 11.54
CA ARG A 349 1.28 9.50 10.67
C ARG A 349 -0.13 9.65 11.24
N PRO A 350 -0.29 10.33 12.40
CA PRO A 350 -1.56 10.38 13.08
C PRO A 350 -2.59 11.20 12.30
N ARG A 351 -3.88 10.91 12.53
CA ARG A 351 -4.96 11.80 12.10
C ARG A 351 -4.74 13.20 12.68
N LEU A 352 -4.98 14.22 11.86
CA LEU A 352 -4.89 15.62 12.32
C LEU A 352 -5.80 15.85 13.53
N PRO A 353 -5.34 16.55 14.57
CA PRO A 353 -6.19 16.86 15.72
C PRO A 353 -7.38 17.75 15.31
N LEU A 354 -8.44 17.75 16.13
CA LEU A 354 -9.63 18.60 15.91
C LEU A 354 -9.35 20.10 16.12
N SER A 355 -8.35 20.41 16.94
CA SER A 355 -7.76 21.74 17.12
C SER A 355 -6.33 21.59 17.65
N ASN A 356 -5.49 22.61 17.42
CA ASN A 356 -4.17 22.73 18.04
C ASN A 356 -4.26 23.07 19.53
N ASN A 357 -5.40 23.59 20.01
CA ASN A 357 -5.67 23.83 21.41
C ASN A 357 -6.39 22.61 22.02
N VAL A 358 -5.84 22.04 23.10
CA VAL A 358 -6.39 20.85 23.76
C VAL A 358 -7.81 21.09 24.28
N ALA A 359 -8.08 22.23 24.90
CA ALA A 359 -9.41 22.54 25.43
C ALA A 359 -10.45 22.66 24.31
N GLU A 360 -10.09 23.32 23.21
CA GLU A 360 -10.96 23.41 22.03
C GLU A 360 -11.16 22.04 21.38
N ALA A 361 -10.10 21.22 21.28
CA ALA A 361 -10.19 19.87 20.75
C ALA A 361 -11.12 18.98 21.58
N MET A 362 -11.12 19.13 22.91
CA MET A 362 -12.05 18.42 23.80
C MET A 362 -13.51 18.85 23.58
N VAL A 363 -13.78 20.15 23.41
CA VAL A 363 -15.12 20.66 23.09
C VAL A 363 -15.60 20.09 21.75
N LYS A 364 -14.75 20.16 20.73
CA LYS A 364 -15.03 19.58 19.40
C LYS A 364 -15.26 18.07 19.48
N LEU A 365 -14.48 17.35 20.28
CA LEU A 365 -14.66 15.91 20.47
C LEU A 365 -16.01 15.58 21.11
N GLN A 366 -16.46 16.39 22.07
CA GLN A 366 -17.78 16.24 22.68
C GLN A 366 -18.90 16.50 21.67
N GLN A 367 -18.82 17.59 20.91
CA GLN A 367 -19.77 17.90 19.83
C GLN A 367 -19.81 16.79 18.77
N MET A 368 -18.66 16.22 18.43
CA MET A 368 -18.55 15.13 17.47
C MET A 368 -19.31 13.89 17.97
N LYS A 369 -19.19 13.55 19.25
CA LYS A 369 -19.92 12.43 19.86
C LYS A 369 -21.43 12.67 19.87
N GLU A 370 -21.87 13.90 20.14
CA GLU A 370 -23.28 14.28 20.11
C GLU A 370 -23.88 14.20 18.70
N ILE A 371 -23.17 14.69 17.69
CA ILE A 371 -23.59 14.56 16.29
C ILE A 371 -23.62 13.09 15.89
N TYR A 372 -22.56 12.35 16.23
CA TYR A 372 -22.44 10.93 15.90
C TYR A 372 -23.58 10.11 16.48
N SER A 373 -23.96 10.30 17.75
CA SER A 373 -25.07 9.56 18.38
C SER A 373 -26.43 9.87 17.76
N GLY A 374 -26.57 11.02 17.11
CA GLY A 374 -27.76 11.36 16.33
C GLY A 374 -27.81 10.65 14.98
N LEU A 375 -26.68 10.25 14.38
CA LEU A 375 -26.61 9.67 13.04
C LEU A 375 -27.10 8.22 13.00
N PRO A 376 -27.44 7.66 11.82
CA PRO A 376 -28.06 6.34 11.74
C PRO A 376 -27.08 5.15 11.93
N HIS A 377 -25.77 5.38 11.99
CA HIS A 377 -24.74 4.34 12.15
C HIS A 377 -24.75 3.24 11.07
N ILE A 378 -25.15 3.58 9.84
CA ILE A 378 -25.22 2.64 8.69
C ILE A 378 -23.91 2.63 7.87
N ASP A 379 -23.11 3.71 7.95
CA ASP A 379 -21.88 3.87 7.17
C ASP A 379 -22.06 3.64 5.65
N CYS A 380 -23.20 4.10 5.12
CA CYS A 380 -23.58 3.83 3.73
C CYS A 380 -22.76 4.59 2.68
N GLY A 381 -22.03 5.65 3.06
CA GLY A 381 -21.24 6.48 2.15
C GLY A 381 -22.01 7.53 1.35
N SER A 382 -23.35 7.59 1.44
CA SER A 382 -24.19 8.42 0.57
C SER A 382 -23.93 9.93 0.68
N CYS A 383 -23.48 10.40 1.84
CA CYS A 383 -23.10 11.80 2.06
C CYS A 383 -21.69 12.13 1.57
N GLY A 384 -20.98 11.19 0.92
CA GLY A 384 -19.61 11.37 0.46
C GLY A 384 -18.53 11.21 1.54
N ARG A 385 -18.89 10.68 2.73
CA ARG A 385 -17.95 10.35 3.82
C ARG A 385 -17.97 8.84 4.12
N PRO A 386 -16.86 8.21 4.54
CA PRO A 386 -16.75 6.76 4.69
C PRO A 386 -17.55 6.16 5.82
N SER A 387 -17.78 6.92 6.88
CA SER A 387 -18.54 6.49 8.04
C SER A 387 -19.35 7.66 8.60
N CYS A 388 -20.37 7.34 9.40
CA CYS A 388 -21.11 8.31 10.20
C CYS A 388 -20.16 9.04 11.16
N GLN A 389 -19.12 8.36 11.66
CA GLN A 389 -18.09 8.99 12.47
C GLN A 389 -17.27 10.00 11.67
N ALA A 390 -16.82 9.65 10.45
CA ALA A 390 -16.12 10.59 9.58
C ALA A 390 -17.01 11.79 9.20
N MET A 391 -18.31 11.59 9.02
CA MET A 391 -19.25 12.68 8.79
C MET A 391 -19.35 13.61 10.01
N ALA A 392 -19.47 13.06 11.23
CA ALA A 392 -19.50 13.85 12.45
C ALA A 392 -18.21 14.65 12.64
N GLU A 393 -17.05 14.05 12.35
CA GLU A 393 -15.75 14.72 12.38
C GLU A 393 -15.71 15.92 11.42
N GLU A 394 -16.13 15.74 10.17
CA GLU A 394 -16.16 16.80 9.16
C GLU A 394 -17.09 17.96 9.56
N ILE A 395 -18.27 17.67 10.11
CA ILE A 395 -19.22 18.71 10.56
C ILE A 395 -18.60 19.57 11.66
N VAL A 396 -17.93 18.97 12.64
CA VAL A 396 -17.26 19.70 13.73
C VAL A 396 -16.07 20.52 13.23
N ARG A 397 -15.45 20.09 12.14
CA ARG A 397 -14.41 20.87 11.43
C ARG A 397 -14.99 21.99 10.55
N GLY A 398 -16.32 22.13 10.48
CA GLY A 398 -17.00 23.13 9.65
C GLY A 398 -17.26 22.69 8.21
N HIS A 399 -16.99 21.42 7.87
CA HIS A 399 -17.11 20.87 6.52
C HIS A 399 -18.40 20.05 6.37
N GLY A 400 -19.49 20.76 6.10
CA GLY A 400 -20.80 20.18 5.80
C GLY A 400 -21.79 20.27 6.97
N SER A 401 -22.90 19.56 6.83
CA SER A 401 -24.05 19.71 7.72
C SER A 401 -24.65 18.36 8.11
N VAL A 402 -25.40 18.31 9.22
CA VAL A 402 -26.18 17.11 9.61
C VAL A 402 -27.16 16.71 8.50
N THR A 403 -27.68 17.68 7.75
CA THR A 403 -28.60 17.47 6.63
C THR A 403 -27.95 16.88 5.36
N ASP A 404 -26.61 16.78 5.31
CA ASP A 404 -25.93 16.04 4.24
C ASP A 404 -26.27 14.53 4.32
N CYS A 405 -26.68 14.04 5.49
CA CYS A 405 -27.17 12.69 5.68
C CYS A 405 -28.61 12.61 5.16
N ILE A 406 -28.84 11.78 4.14
CA ILE A 406 -30.17 11.59 3.54
C ILE A 406 -31.25 11.20 4.57
N PHE A 407 -30.90 10.44 5.60
CA PHE A 407 -31.83 10.07 6.66
C PHE A 407 -32.23 11.29 7.50
N LYS A 408 -31.26 12.14 7.87
CA LYS A 408 -31.50 13.37 8.62
C LYS A 408 -32.21 14.44 7.82
N LEU A 409 -31.90 14.54 6.54
CA LEU A 409 -32.64 15.40 5.63
C LEU A 409 -34.12 15.00 5.56
N ARG A 410 -34.41 13.70 5.40
CA ARG A 410 -35.79 13.19 5.34
C ARG A 410 -36.54 13.38 6.66
N GLU A 411 -35.89 13.10 7.80
CA GLU A 411 -36.46 13.39 9.13
C GLU A 411 -36.79 14.88 9.29
N GLY A 412 -35.89 15.76 8.86
CA GLY A 412 -36.09 17.22 8.90
C GLY A 412 -37.26 17.67 8.03
N ILE A 413 -37.36 17.16 6.80
CA ILE A 413 -38.47 17.47 5.87
C ILE A 413 -39.81 17.02 6.47
N ALA A 414 -39.88 15.80 7.03
CA ALA A 414 -41.10 15.28 7.65
C ALA A 414 -41.52 16.11 8.88
N SER A 415 -40.56 16.50 9.72
CA SER A 415 -40.80 17.36 10.88
C SER A 415 -41.34 18.74 10.46
N LEU A 416 -40.75 19.34 9.42
CA LEU A 416 -41.20 20.64 8.91
C LEU A 416 -42.60 20.57 8.30
N ALA A 417 -42.89 19.52 7.52
CA ALA A 417 -44.23 19.29 6.96
C ALA A 417 -45.29 19.21 8.06
N ASN A 418 -45.03 18.46 9.14
CA ASN A 418 -45.94 18.37 10.29
C ASN A 418 -46.15 19.74 10.97
N LYS A 419 -45.09 20.54 11.15
CA LYS A 419 -45.21 21.89 11.71
C LYS A 419 -46.08 22.80 10.84
N ILE A 420 -45.94 22.71 9.51
CA ILE A 420 -46.77 23.47 8.56
C ILE A 420 -48.24 23.07 8.71
N VAL A 421 -48.54 21.78 8.81
CA VAL A 421 -49.92 21.28 9.03
C VAL A 421 -50.49 21.85 10.33
N VAL A 422 -49.78 21.70 11.45
CA VAL A 422 -50.23 22.21 12.76
C VAL A 422 -50.47 23.73 12.73
N LEU A 423 -49.59 24.49 12.08
CA LEU A 423 -49.75 25.94 11.95
C LEU A 423 -50.96 26.30 11.07
N SER A 424 -51.23 25.54 10.01
CA SER A 424 -52.39 25.77 9.13
C SER A 424 -53.73 25.52 9.83
N GLU A 425 -53.78 24.58 10.78
CA GLU A 425 -54.96 24.30 11.60
C GLU A 425 -55.10 25.28 12.78
N SER A 426 -54.02 26.00 13.12
CA SER A 426 -54.04 26.96 14.21
C SER A 426 -54.73 28.26 13.80
N GLN A 427 -55.96 28.47 14.30
CA GLN A 427 -56.64 29.76 14.20
C GLN A 427 -56.34 30.64 15.41
N PRO A 428 -55.91 31.90 15.20
CA PRO A 428 -55.87 32.91 16.25
C PRO A 428 -57.23 33.02 16.94
N GLN A 429 -57.25 33.18 18.26
CA GLN A 429 -58.50 33.26 19.01
C GLN A 429 -59.45 34.36 18.51
N THR A 430 -58.91 35.45 17.95
CA THR A 430 -59.65 36.55 17.34
C THR A 430 -60.38 36.19 16.04
N LEU A 431 -60.00 35.10 15.38
CA LEU A 431 -60.57 34.62 14.11
C LEU A 431 -61.48 33.38 14.29
N LYS A 432 -61.54 32.80 15.50
CA LYS A 432 -62.50 31.74 15.82
C LYS A 432 -63.91 32.32 15.75
N ARG A 433 -64.65 32.04 14.67
CA ARG A 433 -66.08 32.37 14.57
C ARG A 433 -66.80 31.78 15.79
N ARG A 434 -67.48 32.63 16.58
CA ARG A 434 -68.45 32.18 17.58
C ARG A 434 -69.42 31.24 16.87
N SER A 435 -69.35 29.94 17.17
CA SER A 435 -70.35 28.97 16.75
C SER A 435 -71.69 29.49 17.27
N GLY A 436 -72.52 30.04 16.38
CA GLY A 436 -73.84 30.53 16.73
C GLY A 436 -74.63 29.39 17.34
N THR A 437 -74.92 29.50 18.63
CA THR A 437 -76.08 28.89 19.25
C THR A 437 -77.30 29.31 18.44
N LYS A 438 -77.85 28.37 17.67
CA LYS A 438 -79.25 28.42 17.24
C LYS A 438 -80.11 27.84 18.35
#